data_AF-A0A1S2Q202-F1
#
_entry.id   AF-A0A1S2Q202-F1
#
_cell.length_a   1.000
_cell.length_b   1.000
_cell.length_c   1.000
_cell.angle_alpha   90.00
_cell.angle_beta   90.00
_cell.angle_gamma   90.00
#
_symmetry.space_group_name_H-M   'P 1'
#
loop_
_entity.id
_entity.type
_entity.pdbx_description
1 polymer ?
#
loop_
_entity_poly.entity_id
_entity_poly.type
_entity_poly.pdbx_seq_one_letter_code
_entity_poly.pdbx_strand_id
1 'polypeptide(L)'
;MILGHSRGAVIGYETARELARQGSPALALHVCAAFSPPEYAAVGLNTRVMTDAALVDLAATLGIPLPREDRAEVRREALRAIRTDLAMIDGYEHGPHLRPLGYPITVWSPHADTVIPAASAQRWQPMTRHPLTLHTLPVSHHCLNSPHAIDPITRALRNGMEGVSG
;
A
#
# COMPACT_ATOMS: atom_id res chain seq x y z
N MET A 1 13.62 -9.05 -1.00
CA MET A 1 12.24 -8.92 -0.48
C MET A 1 11.72 -7.54 -0.86
N ILE A 2 10.40 -7.34 -0.92
CA ILE A 2 9.78 -6.05 -1.23
C ILE A 2 8.84 -5.67 -0.08
N LEU A 3 8.88 -4.42 0.37
CA LEU A 3 7.94 -3.84 1.32
C LEU A 3 7.20 -2.69 0.64
N GLY A 4 5.88 -2.69 0.73
CA GLY A 4 5.04 -1.59 0.26
C GLY A 4 4.05 -1.14 1.33
N HIS A 5 3.88 0.17 1.49
CA HIS A 5 2.87 0.76 2.37
C HIS A 5 1.78 1.44 1.54
N SER A 6 0.52 1.25 1.91
CA SER A 6 -0.63 1.83 1.23
C SER A 6 -0.52 1.59 -0.28
N ARG A 7 -0.46 2.66 -1.07
CA ARG A 7 -0.29 2.65 -2.53
C ARG A 7 0.98 1.92 -2.99
N GLY A 8 2.06 2.06 -2.23
CA GLY A 8 3.33 1.37 -2.47
C GLY A 8 3.21 -0.15 -2.40
N ALA A 9 2.16 -0.71 -1.78
CA ALA A 9 1.90 -2.15 -1.80
C ALA A 9 1.49 -2.64 -3.20
N VAL A 10 0.70 -1.86 -3.95
CA VAL A 10 0.32 -2.19 -5.33
C VAL A 10 1.55 -2.07 -6.24
N ILE A 11 2.34 -1.00 -6.09
CA ILE A 11 3.62 -0.86 -6.80
C ILE A 11 4.55 -2.04 -6.48
N GLY A 12 4.64 -2.43 -5.21
CA GLY A 12 5.43 -3.58 -4.77
C GLY A 12 4.95 -4.89 -5.38
N TYR A 13 3.63 -5.12 -5.44
CA TYR A 13 3.03 -6.28 -6.11
C TYR A 13 3.37 -6.31 -7.62
N GLU A 14 3.19 -5.20 -8.31
CA GLU A 14 3.50 -5.05 -9.74
C GLU A 14 5.00 -5.27 -10.03
N THR A 15 5.85 -4.68 -9.20
CA THR A 15 7.31 -4.84 -9.27
C THR A 15 7.70 -6.30 -9.06
N ALA A 16 7.14 -6.95 -8.03
CA ALA A 16 7.44 -8.34 -7.72
C ALA A 16 6.98 -9.27 -8.87
N ARG A 17 5.84 -8.96 -9.49
CA ARG A 17 5.33 -9.69 -10.66
C ARG A 17 6.26 -9.56 -11.85
N GLU A 18 6.71 -8.34 -12.13
CA GLU A 18 7.62 -8.07 -13.25
C GLU A 18 8.98 -8.73 -13.04
N LEU A 19 9.54 -8.68 -11.83
CA LEU A 19 10.75 -9.39 -11.45
C LEU A 19 10.65 -10.91 -11.70
N ALA A 20 9.51 -11.52 -11.34
CA ALA A 20 9.27 -12.93 -11.62
C ALA A 20 9.19 -13.22 -13.13
N ARG A 21 8.56 -12.33 -13.91
CA ARG A 21 8.50 -12.44 -15.38
C ARG A 21 9.89 -12.39 -16.03
N GLN A 22 10.80 -11.61 -15.45
CA GLN A 22 12.20 -11.49 -15.87
C GLN A 22 13.10 -12.63 -15.35
N GLY A 23 12.54 -13.64 -14.68
CA GLY A 23 13.31 -14.77 -14.14
C GLY A 23 14.11 -14.45 -12.88
N SER A 24 13.86 -13.30 -12.24
CA SER A 24 14.52 -12.86 -11.01
C SER A 24 13.50 -12.62 -9.89
N PRO A 25 12.75 -13.64 -9.44
CA PRO A 25 11.62 -13.46 -8.52
C PRO A 25 12.06 -12.88 -7.18
N ALA A 26 11.20 -12.04 -6.59
CA ALA A 26 11.36 -11.61 -5.20
C ALA A 26 11.18 -12.80 -4.24
N LEU A 27 11.84 -12.73 -3.08
CA LEU A 27 11.73 -13.75 -2.04
C LEU A 27 10.39 -13.72 -1.29
N ALA A 28 9.87 -12.51 -1.05
CA ALA A 28 8.62 -12.27 -0.34
C ALA A 28 8.14 -10.84 -0.59
N LEU A 29 6.84 -10.63 -0.45
CA LEU A 29 6.18 -9.33 -0.46
C LEU A 29 5.56 -9.04 0.91
N HIS A 30 5.90 -7.90 1.50
CA HIS A 30 5.29 -7.37 2.72
C HIS A 30 4.45 -6.15 2.37
N VAL A 31 3.22 -6.09 2.88
CA VAL A 31 2.30 -4.97 2.63
C VAL A 31 1.79 -4.41 3.96
N CYS A 32 1.83 -3.09 4.16
CA CYS A 32 1.24 -2.42 5.33
C CYS A 32 0.12 -1.48 4.93
N ALA A 33 -1.00 -1.50 5.65
CA ALA A 33 -2.10 -0.53 5.51
C ALA A 33 -2.56 -0.34 4.05
N ALA A 34 -2.85 -1.44 3.35
CA ALA A 34 -3.08 -1.41 1.90
C ALA A 34 -4.24 -2.31 1.45
N PHE A 35 -5.01 -1.82 0.48
CA PHE A 35 -5.93 -2.65 -0.31
C PHE A 35 -5.16 -3.61 -1.22
N SER A 36 -5.75 -4.79 -1.45
CA SER A 36 -5.28 -5.69 -2.51
C SER A 36 -5.43 -5.06 -3.90
N PRO A 37 -4.66 -5.49 -4.92
CA PRO A 37 -4.75 -4.93 -6.27
C PRO A 37 -6.18 -4.90 -6.87
N PRO A 38 -7.02 -5.96 -6.78
CA PRO A 38 -8.40 -5.88 -7.26
C PRO A 38 -9.24 -4.85 -6.52
N GLU A 39 -9.11 -4.76 -5.19
CA GLU A 39 -9.84 -3.77 -4.39
C GLU A 39 -9.39 -2.36 -4.72
N TYR A 40 -8.09 -2.18 -4.91
CA TYR A 40 -7.50 -0.90 -5.23
C TYR A 40 -8.01 -0.37 -6.58
N ALA A 41 -8.05 -1.23 -7.60
CA ALA A 41 -8.65 -0.93 -8.89
C ALA A 41 -10.14 -0.56 -8.79
N ALA A 42 -10.86 -1.05 -7.77
CA ALA A 42 -12.26 -0.77 -7.54
C ALA A 42 -12.54 0.54 -6.77
N VAL A 43 -11.52 1.21 -6.20
CA VAL A 43 -11.74 2.44 -5.40
C VAL A 43 -12.24 3.60 -6.27
N GLY A 44 -11.70 3.77 -7.48
CA GLY A 44 -12.21 4.72 -8.49
C GLY A 44 -12.39 6.16 -7.99
N LEU A 45 -11.34 6.79 -7.45
CA LEU A 45 -11.45 8.11 -6.80
C LEU A 45 -11.74 9.25 -7.78
N ASN A 46 -11.42 9.12 -9.07
CA ASN A 46 -11.67 10.13 -10.11
C ASN A 46 -11.08 11.52 -9.76
N THR A 47 -9.90 11.51 -9.14
CA THR A 47 -9.23 12.71 -8.61
C THR A 47 -8.84 13.73 -9.68
N ARG A 48 -8.74 13.30 -10.94
CA ARG A 48 -8.44 14.19 -12.09
C ARG A 48 -9.50 15.28 -12.29
N VAL A 49 -10.75 15.01 -11.95
CA VAL A 49 -11.88 15.96 -12.14
C VAL A 49 -12.27 16.69 -10.85
N MET A 50 -11.65 16.37 -9.71
CA MET A 50 -11.97 17.00 -8.42
C MET A 50 -11.54 18.46 -8.36
N THR A 51 -12.30 19.31 -7.67
CA THR A 51 -11.83 20.64 -7.29
C THR A 51 -10.75 20.56 -6.22
N ASP A 52 -9.97 21.63 -6.02
CA ASP A 52 -8.98 21.65 -4.93
C ASP A 52 -9.62 21.54 -3.54
N ALA A 53 -10.82 22.10 -3.35
CA ALA A 53 -11.58 21.95 -2.11
C ALA A 53 -11.93 20.48 -1.85
N ALA A 54 -12.46 19.77 -2.86
CA ALA A 54 -12.75 18.35 -2.74
C ALA A 54 -11.48 17.51 -2.49
N LEU A 55 -10.34 17.93 -3.06
CA LEU A 55 -9.05 17.28 -2.83
C LEU A 55 -8.53 17.48 -1.40
N VAL A 56 -8.81 18.63 -0.78
CA VAL A 56 -8.52 18.88 0.64
C VAL A 56 -9.34 17.94 1.53
N ASP A 57 -10.63 17.81 1.27
CA ASP A 57 -11.51 16.92 2.04
C ASP A 57 -11.10 15.45 1.89
N LEU A 58 -10.74 15.05 0.66
CA LEU A 58 -10.21 13.72 0.39
C LEU A 58 -8.87 13.49 1.10
N ALA A 59 -7.95 14.46 1.06
CA ALA A 59 -6.68 14.36 1.76
C ALA A 59 -6.89 14.17 3.27
N ALA A 60 -7.82 14.91 3.88
CA ALA A 60 -8.19 14.73 5.28
C ALA A 60 -8.74 13.31 5.56
N THR A 61 -9.61 12.81 4.68
CA THR A 61 -10.18 11.45 4.78
C THR A 61 -9.10 10.38 4.68
N LEU A 62 -8.11 10.56 3.81
CA LEU A 62 -6.98 9.67 3.63
C LEU A 62 -5.86 9.88 4.68
N GLY A 63 -6.04 10.86 5.59
CA GLY A 63 -5.06 11.25 6.59
C GLY A 63 -3.79 11.91 6.02
N ILE A 64 -3.79 12.34 4.76
CA ILE A 64 -2.66 13.00 4.11
C ILE A 64 -2.53 14.43 4.69
N PRO A 65 -1.43 14.75 5.39
CA PRO A 65 -1.27 16.07 5.99
C PRO A 65 -1.05 17.12 4.90
N LEU A 66 -1.76 18.23 5.01
CA LEU A 66 -1.58 19.40 4.15
C LEU A 66 -0.87 20.52 4.92
N PRO A 67 -0.04 21.34 4.23
CA PRO A 67 0.47 22.58 4.80
C PRO A 67 -0.65 23.48 5.30
N ARG A 68 -0.37 24.26 6.36
CA ARG A 68 -1.29 25.26 6.91
C ARG A 68 -1.70 26.29 5.86
N GLU A 69 -2.89 26.86 6.03
CA GLU A 69 -3.50 27.79 5.06
C GLU A 69 -2.71 29.09 4.89
N ASP A 70 -1.97 29.52 5.90
CA ASP A 70 -1.06 30.67 5.86
C ASP A 70 0.13 30.46 4.89
N ARG A 71 0.38 29.22 4.45
CA ARG A 71 1.39 28.86 3.44
C ARG A 71 0.76 28.53 2.10
N ALA A 72 -0.01 29.47 1.55
CA ALA A 72 -0.84 29.26 0.35
C ALA A 72 -0.08 28.69 -0.87
N GLU A 73 1.15 29.14 -1.13
CA GLU A 73 1.96 28.62 -2.25
C GLU A 73 2.37 27.17 -2.06
N VAL A 74 2.94 26.85 -0.89
CA VAL A 74 3.33 25.48 -0.52
C VAL A 74 2.13 24.54 -0.52
N ARG A 75 0.97 25.03 -0.05
CA ARG A 75 -0.28 24.25 -0.04
C ARG A 75 -0.77 23.96 -1.46
N ARG A 76 -0.69 24.93 -2.39
CA ARG A 76 -1.02 24.69 -3.81
C ARG A 76 -0.11 23.64 -4.43
N GLU A 77 1.20 23.69 -4.17
CA GLU A 77 2.14 22.69 -4.66
C GLU A 77 1.87 21.30 -4.08
N ALA A 78 1.59 21.20 -2.78
CA ALA A 78 1.22 19.95 -2.12
C ALA A 78 -0.06 19.34 -2.72
N LEU A 79 -1.10 20.15 -2.95
CA LEU A 79 -2.33 19.70 -3.61
C LEU A 79 -2.05 19.20 -5.04
N ARG A 80 -1.16 19.87 -5.78
CA ARG A 80 -0.75 19.43 -7.13
C ARG A 80 -0.03 18.08 -7.09
N ALA A 81 0.85 17.88 -6.12
CA ALA A 81 1.57 16.62 -5.92
C ALA A 81 0.59 15.49 -5.54
N ILE A 82 -0.31 15.74 -4.59
CA ILE A 82 -1.35 14.78 -4.18
C ILE A 82 -2.24 14.42 -5.37
N ARG A 83 -2.71 15.41 -6.13
CA ARG A 83 -3.52 15.16 -7.33
C ARG A 83 -2.77 14.28 -8.33
N THR A 84 -1.49 14.54 -8.55
CA THR A 84 -0.68 13.76 -9.48
C THR A 84 -0.52 12.32 -8.99
N ASP A 85 -0.22 12.13 -7.71
CA ASP A 85 -0.12 10.81 -7.09
C ASP A 85 -1.44 10.03 -7.23
N LEU A 86 -2.56 10.62 -6.80
CA LEU A 86 -3.87 9.99 -6.89
C LEU A 86 -4.31 9.74 -8.35
N ALA A 87 -3.93 10.61 -9.28
CA ALA A 87 -4.25 10.44 -10.70
C ALA A 87 -3.46 9.32 -11.39
N MET A 88 -2.25 8.99 -10.91
CA MET A 88 -1.52 7.79 -11.38
C MET A 88 -2.29 6.51 -11.03
N ILE A 89 -3.03 6.57 -9.94
CA ILE A 89 -3.73 5.45 -9.32
C ILE A 89 -5.14 5.27 -9.87
N ASP A 90 -5.83 6.36 -10.22
CA ASP A 90 -7.16 6.30 -10.85
C ASP A 90 -7.18 5.48 -12.15
N GLY A 91 -6.03 5.32 -12.80
CA GLY A 91 -5.88 4.50 -14.01
C GLY A 91 -5.38 3.08 -13.75
N TYR A 92 -5.27 2.64 -12.50
CA TYR A 92 -4.79 1.29 -12.20
C TYR A 92 -5.85 0.24 -12.54
N GLU A 93 -5.52 -0.63 -13.50
CA GLU A 93 -6.34 -1.76 -13.89
C GLU A 93 -5.70 -3.07 -13.42
N HIS A 94 -6.45 -3.86 -12.66
CA HIS A 94 -6.06 -5.21 -12.30
C HIS A 94 -6.65 -6.21 -13.32
N GLY A 95 -5.81 -6.72 -14.22
CA GLY A 95 -6.25 -7.62 -15.30
C GLY A 95 -6.84 -8.95 -14.79
N PRO A 96 -7.96 -9.43 -15.37
CA PRO A 96 -8.70 -10.59 -14.86
C PRO A 96 -7.98 -11.94 -14.98
N HIS A 97 -6.86 -11.99 -15.72
CA HIS A 97 -6.11 -13.23 -15.98
C HIS A 97 -4.76 -13.28 -15.25
N LEU A 98 -4.51 -12.35 -14.34
CA LEU A 98 -3.26 -12.30 -13.60
C LEU A 98 -3.16 -13.49 -12.64
N ARG A 99 -2.11 -14.29 -12.81
CA ARG A 99 -1.86 -15.44 -11.95
C ARG A 99 -1.36 -14.98 -10.58
N PRO A 100 -1.77 -15.65 -9.48
CA PRO A 100 -1.24 -15.36 -8.15
C PRO A 100 0.28 -15.52 -8.12
N LEU A 101 0.94 -14.68 -7.32
CA LEU A 101 2.39 -14.70 -7.13
C LEU A 101 2.86 -16.04 -6.55
N GLY A 102 4.04 -16.47 -6.96
CA GLY A 102 4.66 -17.72 -6.53
C GLY A 102 5.40 -17.66 -5.20
N TYR A 103 5.34 -16.54 -4.47
CA TYR A 103 6.06 -16.32 -3.21
C TYR A 103 5.15 -15.77 -2.11
N PRO A 104 5.54 -15.90 -0.83
CA PRO A 104 4.72 -15.52 0.31
C PRO A 104 4.36 -14.04 0.34
N ILE A 105 3.17 -13.74 0.86
CA ILE A 105 2.73 -12.39 1.18
C ILE A 105 2.47 -12.29 2.68
N THR A 106 3.07 -11.28 3.31
CA THR A 106 2.80 -10.90 4.70
C THR A 106 2.07 -9.57 4.74
N VAL A 107 0.88 -9.55 5.34
CA VAL A 107 0.04 -8.36 5.47
C VAL A 107 0.10 -7.83 6.90
N TRP A 108 0.44 -6.55 7.02
CA TRP A 108 0.48 -5.80 8.26
C TRP A 108 -0.72 -4.84 8.29
N SER A 109 -1.76 -5.22 9.02
CA SER A 109 -3.01 -4.46 9.12
C SER A 109 -3.00 -3.59 10.37
N PRO A 110 -3.00 -2.25 10.26
CA PRO A 110 -3.20 -1.42 11.44
C PRO A 110 -4.62 -1.59 11.98
N HIS A 111 -4.76 -1.74 13.30
CA HIS A 111 -6.06 -1.95 13.95
C HIS A 111 -6.90 -0.67 13.98
N ALA A 112 -6.26 0.48 14.13
CA ALA A 112 -6.91 1.79 14.23
C ALA A 112 -6.90 2.54 12.88
N ASP A 113 -6.86 1.81 11.77
CA ASP A 113 -6.91 2.38 10.43
C ASP A 113 -8.34 2.79 10.07
N THR A 114 -8.56 4.09 9.84
CA THR A 114 -9.86 4.63 9.40
C THR A 114 -9.98 4.71 7.88
N VAL A 115 -8.90 4.44 7.15
CA VAL A 115 -8.81 4.53 5.68
C VAL A 115 -8.99 3.13 5.07
N ILE A 116 -8.32 2.12 5.63
CA ILE A 116 -8.35 0.74 5.14
C ILE A 116 -9.02 -0.16 6.17
N PRO A 117 -10.23 -0.69 5.89
CA PRO A 117 -10.89 -1.63 6.78
C PRO A 117 -10.03 -2.86 7.04
N ALA A 118 -9.98 -3.36 8.28
CA ALA A 118 -9.22 -4.55 8.64
C ALA A 118 -9.61 -5.80 7.83
N ALA A 119 -10.87 -5.90 7.39
CA ALA A 119 -11.35 -6.98 6.52
C ALA A 119 -10.62 -7.04 5.17
N SER A 120 -10.02 -5.94 4.72
CA SER A 120 -9.25 -5.88 3.46
C SER A 120 -7.96 -6.70 3.54
N ALA A 121 -7.43 -6.98 4.74
CA ALA A 121 -6.22 -7.76 4.90
C ALA A 121 -6.35 -9.17 4.29
N GLN A 122 -7.51 -9.82 4.48
CA GLN A 122 -7.78 -11.16 3.94
C GLN A 122 -7.90 -11.19 2.41
N ARG A 123 -8.24 -10.05 1.80
CA ARG A 123 -8.46 -9.95 0.35
C ARG A 123 -7.17 -9.95 -0.46
N TRP A 124 -6.02 -9.96 0.22
CA TRP A 124 -4.72 -10.28 -0.39
C TRP A 124 -4.55 -11.77 -0.72
N GLN A 125 -5.39 -12.69 -0.21
CA GLN A 125 -5.17 -14.13 -0.37
C GLN A 125 -5.16 -14.58 -1.84
N PRO A 126 -6.02 -14.07 -2.73
CA PRO A 126 -5.97 -14.42 -4.15
C PRO A 126 -4.68 -13.93 -4.86
N MET A 127 -3.88 -13.06 -4.22
CA MET A 127 -2.67 -12.49 -4.83
C MET A 127 -1.44 -13.38 -4.74
N THR A 128 -1.49 -14.47 -3.96
CA THR A 128 -0.40 -15.45 -3.83
C THR A 128 -0.94 -16.87 -3.80
N ARG A 129 -0.09 -17.83 -4.19
CA ARG A 129 -0.38 -19.27 -4.05
C ARG A 129 -0.10 -19.80 -2.65
N HIS A 130 0.58 -19.01 -1.82
CA HIS A 130 0.93 -19.38 -0.45
C HIS A 130 -0.16 -18.93 0.52
N PRO A 131 -0.29 -19.58 1.69
CA PRO A 131 -1.08 -19.03 2.78
C PRO A 131 -0.60 -17.62 3.15
N LEU A 132 -1.53 -16.70 3.42
CA LEU A 132 -1.17 -15.39 3.94
C LEU A 132 -0.62 -15.49 5.37
N THR A 133 0.39 -14.67 5.63
CA THR A 133 0.78 -14.32 7.01
C THR A 133 0.14 -12.97 7.34
N LEU A 134 -0.71 -12.93 8.37
CA LEU A 134 -1.42 -11.71 8.76
C LEU A 134 -0.98 -11.27 10.16
N HIS A 135 -0.66 -9.98 10.28
CA HIS A 135 -0.31 -9.35 11.54
C HIS A 135 -1.15 -8.10 11.75
N THR A 136 -1.77 -7.99 12.93
CA THR A 136 -2.45 -6.78 13.36
C THR A 136 -1.48 -5.89 14.12
N LEU A 137 -1.40 -4.61 13.75
CA LEU A 137 -0.53 -3.62 14.38
C LEU A 137 -1.35 -2.65 15.25
N PRO A 138 -0.90 -2.30 16.47
CA PRO A 138 -1.60 -1.36 17.36
C PRO A 138 -1.33 0.11 16.96
N VAL A 139 -1.55 0.44 15.68
CA VAL A 139 -1.27 1.75 15.08
C VAL A 139 -2.39 2.16 14.11
N SER A 140 -2.34 3.40 13.64
CA SER A 140 -3.23 3.96 12.60
C SER A 140 -2.62 3.79 11.18
N HIS A 141 -3.31 4.28 10.14
CA HIS A 141 -2.93 4.21 8.73
C HIS A 141 -1.47 4.54 8.43
N HIS A 142 -0.91 5.56 9.10
CA HIS A 142 0.50 5.95 8.99
C HIS A 142 1.42 5.02 9.82
N CYS A 143 1.25 3.71 9.64
CA CYS A 143 1.92 2.67 10.44
C CYS A 143 3.44 2.89 10.49
N LEU A 144 4.06 3.25 9.37
CA LEU A 144 5.51 3.40 9.23
C LEU A 144 6.10 4.63 9.97
N ASN A 145 5.28 5.44 10.63
CA ASN A 145 5.76 6.52 11.51
C ASN A 145 5.85 6.08 12.99
N SER A 146 5.55 4.82 13.29
CA SER A 146 5.50 4.29 14.66
C SER A 146 6.46 3.12 14.87
N PRO A 147 7.27 3.12 15.95
CA PRO A 147 8.08 1.96 16.34
C PRO A 147 7.28 0.67 16.50
N HIS A 148 6.02 0.78 16.94
CA HIS A 148 5.11 -0.35 17.09
C HIS A 148 4.76 -1.07 15.77
N ALA A 149 5.02 -0.43 14.62
CA ALA A 149 4.97 -1.08 13.31
C ALA A 149 6.36 -1.41 12.78
N ILE A 150 7.31 -0.48 12.90
CA ILE A 150 8.66 -0.62 12.33
C ILE A 150 9.38 -1.83 12.92
N ASP A 151 9.32 -2.02 14.23
CA ASP A 151 10.05 -3.09 14.93
C ASP A 151 9.60 -4.49 14.50
N PRO A 152 8.29 -4.86 14.54
CA PRO A 152 7.86 -6.17 14.10
C PRO A 152 8.07 -6.40 12.59
N ILE A 153 7.85 -5.38 11.75
CA ILE A 153 8.11 -5.48 10.30
C ILE A 153 9.59 -5.76 10.05
N THR A 154 10.48 -4.98 10.66
CA THR A 154 11.92 -5.13 10.47
C THR A 154 12.42 -6.48 10.99
N ARG A 155 11.91 -6.95 12.12
CA ARG A 155 12.23 -8.28 12.65
C ARG A 155 11.83 -9.39 11.68
N ALA A 156 10.62 -9.33 11.13
CA ALA A 156 10.16 -10.30 10.15
C ALA A 156 10.99 -10.28 8.86
N LEU A 157 11.38 -9.09 8.40
CA LEU A 157 12.28 -8.94 7.24
C LEU A 157 13.65 -9.59 7.50
N ARG A 158 14.25 -9.36 8.68
CA ARG A 158 15.55 -9.98 9.04
C ARG A 158 15.46 -11.51 9.09
N ASN A 159 14.48 -12.05 9.80
CA ASN A 159 14.28 -13.49 9.92
C ASN A 159 14.06 -14.15 8.55
N GLY A 160 13.36 -13.46 7.65
CA GLY A 160 13.13 -13.94 6.28
C GLY A 160 14.38 -13.96 5.41
N MET A 161 15.39 -13.13 5.68
CA MET A 161 16.67 -13.16 4.97
C MET A 161 17.61 -14.24 5.51
N GLU A 162 17.61 -14.47 6.83
CA GLU A 162 18.43 -15.50 7.48
C GLU A 162 18.02 -16.91 7.03
N GLY A 163 16.72 -17.17 6.87
CA GLY A 163 16.21 -18.45 6.37
C GLY A 163 16.50 -18.75 4.89
N VAL A 164 17.05 -17.81 4.13
CA VAL A 164 17.40 -17.97 2.69
C VAL A 164 18.90 -18.25 2.49
N SER A 165 19.70 -18.07 3.54
CA SER A 165 21.17 -18.26 3.49
C SER A 165 21.63 -19.66 3.92
N GLY A 166 20.69 -20.62 4.07
CA GLY A 166 20.95 -21.99 4.54
C GLY A 166 20.56 -23.05 3.54
#